data_AF-A0A953EVR8-F1
#
_entry.id   AF-A0A953EVR8-F1
#
_cell.length_a   1.000
_cell.length_b   1.000
_cell.length_c   1.000
_cell.angle_alpha   90.00
_cell.angle_beta   90.00
_cell.angle_gamma   90.00
#
_symmetry.space_group_name_H-M   'P 1'
#
loop_
_entity.id
_entity.type
_entity.pdbx_description
1 polymer ?
#
loop_
_entity_poly.entity_id
_entity_poly.type
_entity_poly.pdbx_seq_one_letter_code
_entity_poly.pdbx_strand_id
1 'polypeptide(L)' 'MQRAQVADSIRSLLAFNAIVIVDPALLLRTVEVYETDRIDFAEAYLVACAETTGVNRVVSFDRSIDRVRTIERIEPHKT' A
#
# COMPACT_ATOMS: atom_id res chain seq x y z
N MET A 1 7.17 3.38 -16.54
CA MET A 1 8.57 3.76 -16.22
C MET A 1 8.69 4.48 -14.88
N GLN A 2 7.91 5.53 -14.56
CA GLN A 2 8.12 6.30 -13.32
C GLN A 2 7.87 5.54 -12.00
N ARG A 3 6.82 4.69 -11.93
CA ARG A 3 6.45 3.99 -10.67
C ARG A 3 7.47 2.95 -10.21
N ALA A 4 8.02 2.16 -11.14
CA ALA A 4 9.05 1.16 -10.82
C ALA A 4 10.30 1.84 -10.23
N GLN A 5 10.74 2.96 -10.83
CA GLN A 5 11.88 3.73 -10.31
C GLN A 5 11.61 4.32 -8.91
N VAL A 6 10.38 4.79 -8.66
CA VAL A 6 9.96 5.25 -7.32
C VAL A 6 9.98 4.08 -6.34
N ALA A 7 9.43 2.93 -6.71
CA ALA A 7 9.43 1.73 -5.88
C ALA A 7 10.85 1.27 -5.52
N ASP A 8 11.76 1.25 -6.50
CA ASP A 8 13.17 0.90 -6.28
C ASP A 8 13.90 1.90 -5.39
N SER A 9 13.60 3.19 -5.55
CA SER A 9 14.15 4.24 -4.68
C SER A 9 13.66 4.09 -3.24
N ILE A 10 12.37 3.76 -3.04
CA ILE A 10 11.82 3.49 -1.71
C ILE A 10 12.43 2.22 -1.13
N ARG A 11 12.57 1.13 -1.89
CA ARG A 11 13.27 -0.09 -1.42
C ARG A 11 14.71 0.19 -0.99
N SER A 12 15.41 1.06 -1.73
CA SER A 12 16.78 1.48 -1.38
C SER A 12 16.80 2.29 -0.08
N LEU A 13 15.83 3.18 0.12
CA LEU A 13 15.64 3.92 1.38
C LEU A 13 15.35 2.96 2.54
N LEU A 14 14.50 1.96 2.33
CA LEU A 14 14.13 0.97 3.34
C LEU A 14 15.31 0.07 3.75
N ALA A 15 16.27 -0.12 2.85
CA ALA A 15 17.51 -0.87 3.12
C ALA A 15 18.64 0.01 3.70
N PHE A 16 18.44 1.32 3.84
CA PHE A 16 19.51 2.23 4.25
C PHE A 16 19.67 2.27 5.78
N ASN A 17 20.80 1.75 6.27
CA ASN A 17 21.07 1.57 7.71
C ASN A 17 20.98 2.83 8.58
N ALA A 18 21.06 4.04 8.01
CA ALA A 18 20.93 5.29 8.77
C ALA A 18 19.47 5.69 9.06
N ILE A 19 18.49 4.95 8.51
CA ILE A 19 17.06 5.20 8.69
C ILE A 19 16.47 4.10 9.57
N VAL A 20 15.87 4.49 10.69
CA VAL A 20 15.16 3.56 11.57
C VAL A 20 13.73 3.39 11.06
N ILE A 21 13.35 2.15 10.78
CA ILE A 21 12.02 1.79 10.27
C ILE A 21 11.35 0.88 11.29
N VAL A 22 10.14 1.26 11.69
CA VAL A 22 9.38 0.54 12.72
C VAL A 22 8.92 -0.82 12.21
N ASP A 23 8.31 -0.86 11.03
CA ASP A 23 7.84 -2.09 10.39
C ASP A 23 8.26 -2.13 8.91
N PRO A 24 9.43 -2.71 8.62
CA PRO A 24 9.90 -2.85 7.25
C PRO A 24 9.00 -3.74 6.39
N ALA A 25 8.35 -4.75 6.98
CA ALA A 25 7.52 -5.70 6.23
C ALA A 25 6.26 -5.01 5.71
N LEU A 26 5.61 -4.19 6.54
CA LEU A 26 4.45 -3.37 6.14
C LEU A 26 4.81 -2.42 4.99
N LEU A 27 5.95 -1.74 5.07
CA LEU A 27 6.37 -0.79 4.03
C LEU A 27 6.81 -1.50 2.74
N LEU A 28 7.47 -2.66 2.81
CA LEU A 28 7.78 -3.46 1.64
C LEU A 28 6.49 -3.94 0.94
N ARG A 29 5.48 -4.37 1.72
CA ARG A 29 4.17 -4.74 1.16
C ARG A 29 3.46 -3.55 0.52
N THR A 30 3.54 -2.38 1.16
CA THR A 30 3.01 -1.12 0.61
C THR A 30 3.64 -0.82 -0.76
N VAL A 31 4.97 -0.94 -0.88
CA VAL A 31 5.68 -0.68 -2.15
C VAL A 31 5.29 -1.67 -3.23
N GLU A 32 5.11 -2.95 -2.87
CA GLU A 32 4.64 -3.98 -3.80
C GLU A 32 3.27 -3.61 -4.38
N VAL A 33 2.28 -3.36 -3.53
CA VAL A 33 0.91 -2.98 -3.95
C VAL A 33 0.92 -1.70 -4.80
N TYR A 34 1.69 -0.68 -4.38
CA TYR A 34 1.85 0.56 -5.14
C TYR A 34 2.36 0.32 -6.57
N GLU A 35 3.30 -0.62 -6.73
CA GLU A 35 3.93 -0.95 -8.00
C GLU A 35 3.02 -1.82 -8.87
N THR A 36 2.46 -2.89 -8.32
CA THR A 36 1.71 -3.92 -9.06
C THR A 36 0.29 -3.48 -9.39
N ASP A 37 -0.45 -2.95 -8.41
CA ASP A 37 -1.87 -2.62 -8.53
C ASP A 37 -2.10 -1.18 -9.02
N ARG A 38 -1.01 -0.40 -9.09
CA ARG A 38 -0.96 0.97 -9.62
C ARG A 38 -1.96 1.91 -8.94
N ILE A 39 -2.14 1.75 -7.64
CA ILE A 39 -2.83 2.71 -6.77
C ILE A 39 -1.82 3.70 -6.19
N ASP A 40 -2.25 4.82 -5.64
CA ASP A 40 -1.30 5.73 -4.99
C ASP A 40 -0.70 5.09 -3.72
N PHE A 41 0.32 5.74 -3.15
CA PHE A 41 1.09 5.15 -2.06
C PHE A 41 0.32 5.13 -0.73
N ALA A 42 -0.55 6.11 -0.46
CA ALA A 42 -1.35 6.14 0.76
C ALA A 42 -2.39 5.01 0.73
N GLU A 43 -3.01 4.78 -0.41
CA GLU A 43 -4.00 3.72 -0.60
C GLU A 43 -3.32 2.35 -0.54
N ALA A 44 -2.13 2.20 -1.13
CA ALA A 44 -1.30 1.01 -0.99
C ALA A 44 -0.92 0.72 0.47
N TYR A 45 -0.68 1.76 1.27
CA TYR A 45 -0.38 1.60 2.70
C TYR A 45 -1.59 1.10 3.47
N LEU A 46 -2.79 1.64 3.18
CA LEU A 46 -4.03 1.16 3.78
C LEU A 46 -4.33 -0.29 3.42
N VAL A 47 -4.11 -0.67 2.16
CA VAL A 47 -4.21 -2.06 1.70
C VAL A 47 -3.24 -2.96 2.47
N ALA A 48 -1.97 -2.58 2.57
CA ALA A 48 -0.96 -3.35 3.30
C ALA A 48 -1.32 -3.49 4.79
N CYS A 49 -1.89 -2.45 5.41
CA CYS A 49 -2.41 -2.51 6.78
C CYS A 49 -3.58 -3.51 6.89
N ALA A 50 -4.53 -3.47 5.95
CA ALA A 50 -5.68 -4.37 5.95
C ALA A 50 -5.27 -5.84 5.79
N GLU A 51 -4.27 -6.12 4.95
CA GLU A 51 -3.71 -7.47 4.77
C GLU A 51 -2.95 -7.96 6.00
N THR A 52 -2.03 -7.15 6.53
CA THR A 52 -1.16 -7.53 7.66
C THR A 52 -1.92 -7.70 8.97
N THR A 53 -3.04 -6.99 9.15
CA THR A 53 -3.92 -7.14 10.31
C THR A 53 -4.99 -8.22 10.15
N GLY A 54 -5.16 -8.76 8.94
CA GLY A 54 -6.22 -9.73 8.62
C GLY A 54 -7.63 -9.14 8.57
N VAL A 55 -7.78 -7.82 8.69
CA VAL A 55 -9.09 -7.13 8.54
C VAL A 55 -9.61 -7.27 7.11
N ASN A 56 -8.69 -7.28 6.12
CA ASN A 56 -8.95 -7.46 4.69
C ASN A 56 -10.02 -6.52 4.11
N ARG A 57 -10.24 -5.37 4.75
CA ARG A 57 -11.23 -4.38 4.34
C ARG A 57 -10.67 -2.96 4.49
N VAL A 58 -10.93 -2.11 3.52
CA VAL A 58 -10.57 -0.69 3.56
C VAL A 58 -11.82 0.14 3.27
N VAL A 59 -12.19 1.00 4.22
CA VAL A 59 -13.27 1.97 4.00
C VAL A 59 -12.70 3.16 3.23
N SER A 60 -13.13 3.37 1.98
CA SER A 60 -12.62 4.45 1.14
C SER A 60 -13.56 4.82 0.00
N PHE A 61 -13.55 6.10 -0.37
CA PHE A 61 -14.19 6.60 -1.60
C PHE A 61 -13.33 6.37 -2.85
N ASP A 62 -12.02 6.11 -2.71
CA ASP A 62 -11.17 5.87 -3.86
C ASP A 62 -11.39 4.46 -4.43
N ARG A 63 -12.01 4.41 -5.60
CA ARG A 63 -12.29 3.19 -6.35
C ARG A 63 -11.03 2.54 -6.93
N SER A 64 -9.88 3.22 -6.90
CA SER A 64 -8.61 2.64 -7.34
C SER A 64 -8.26 1.38 -6.54
N ILE A 65 -8.66 1.33 -5.27
CA ILE A 65 -8.46 0.18 -4.37
C ILE A 65 -9.18 -1.08 -4.88
N ASP A 66 -10.26 -0.95 -5.67
CA ASP A 66 -10.97 -2.10 -6.28
C ASP A 66 -10.08 -2.93 -7.22
N ARG A 67 -8.88 -2.44 -7.58
CA ARG A 67 -7.88 -3.19 -8.35
C ARG A 67 -7.21 -4.30 -7.53
N VAL A 68 -7.12 -4.12 -6.21
CA VAL A 68 -6.47 -5.06 -5.30
C VAL A 68 -7.45 -6.18 -4.96
N ARG A 69 -7.07 -7.42 -5.25
CA ARG A 69 -7.96 -8.59 -5.09
C ARG A 69 -7.90 -9.27 -3.72
N THR A 70 -6.95 -8.88 -2.89
CA THR A 70 -6.70 -9.49 -1.58
C THR A 70 -7.56 -8.88 -0.47
N ILE A 71 -8.17 -7.71 -0.71
CA ILE A 71 -9.00 -6.99 0.25
C ILE A 71 -10.29 -6.49 -0.41
N GLU A 72 -11.28 -6.12 0.40
CA GLU A 72 -12.52 -5.50 -0.04
C GLU A 72 -12.52 -4.00 0.25
N ARG A 73 -12.84 -3.17 -0.75
CA ARG A 73 -13.14 -1.76 -0.52
C ARG A 73 -14.60 -1.60 -0.11
N ILE A 74 -14.83 -0.94 1.01
CA ILE A 74 -16.17 -0.54 1.46
C ILE A 74 -16.33 0.95 1.15
N GLU A 75 -17.24 1.29 0.24
CA GLU A 75 -17.60 2.69 0.00
C GLU A 75 -18.39 3.23 1.21
N PRO A 76 -17.99 4.37 1.80
CA PRO A 76 -18.78 4.98 2.87
C PRO A 76 -20.16 5.40 2.35
N HIS A 77 -21.22 5.13 3.12
CA HIS A 77 -22.57 5.58 2.77
C HIS A 77 -22.65 7.11 2.90
N LYS A 78 -23.19 7.79 1.89
CA LYS A 78 -23.63 9.18 2.06
C LYS A 78 -24.82 9.16 3.01
N THR A 79 -24.65 9.74 4.20
CA THR A 79 -25.78 10.04 5.09
C THR A 79 -26.53 11.24 4.53
#